data_AF-A0A9E2I8T5-F1
#
_entry.id   AF-A0A9E2I8T5-F1
#
_cell.length_a   1.000
_cell.length_b   1.000
_cell.length_c   1.000
_cell.angle_alpha   90.00
_cell.angle_beta   90.00
_cell.angle_gamma   90.00
#
_symmetry.space_group_name_H-M   'P 1'
#
loop_
_entity.id
_entity.type
_entity.pdbx_description
1 polymer ?
#
loop_
_entity_poly.entity_id
_entity_poly.type
_entity_poly.pdbx_seq_one_letter_code
_entity_poly.pdbx_strand_id
1 'polypeptide(L)' 'MVDKITKTLQRLSPKEKKWVKNILTQLKKKNLKHLDIKKLKGRTDVYRIRKGKIRIMFRMHKEDIYLLAIERRADTTYN' A
#
# COMPACT_ATOMS: atom_id res chain seq x y z
N MET A 1 -3.91 -20.63 -8.50
CA MET A 1 -4.14 -19.26 -9.01
C MET A 1 -3.26 -18.31 -8.20
N VAL A 2 -2.30 -17.60 -8.79
CA VAL A 2 -1.37 -16.74 -8.03
C VAL A 2 -2.00 -15.38 -7.76
N ASP A 3 -2.06 -14.99 -6.49
CA ASP A 3 -2.53 -13.70 -5.99
C ASP A 3 -1.78 -12.52 -6.66
N LYS A 4 -2.53 -11.49 -7.07
CA LYS A 4 -1.99 -10.26 -7.69
C LYS A 4 -0.96 -9.57 -6.78
N ILE A 5 -1.17 -9.59 -5.47
CA ILE A 5 -0.23 -9.01 -4.50
C ILE A 5 1.10 -9.75 -4.55
N THR A 6 1.08 -11.09 -4.56
CA THR A 6 2.29 -11.92 -4.64
C THR A 6 3.07 -11.65 -5.93
N LYS A 7 2.38 -11.53 -7.08
CA LYS A 7 3.03 -11.15 -8.36
C LYS A 7 3.68 -9.77 -8.29
N THR A 8 3.02 -8.78 -7.67
CA THR A 8 3.62 -7.46 -7.52
C THR A 8 4.85 -7.50 -6.62
N LEU A 9 4.77 -8.18 -5.47
CA LEU A 9 5.89 -8.33 -4.54
C LEU A 9 7.12 -8.97 -5.19
N GLN A 10 6.93 -9.96 -6.07
CA GLN A 10 8.03 -10.59 -6.80
C GLN A 10 8.78 -9.60 -7.70
N ARG A 11 8.07 -8.65 -8.32
CA ARG A 11 8.63 -7.63 -9.23
C ARG A 11 9.34 -6.49 -8.50
N LEU A 12 9.22 -6.40 -7.18
CA LEU A 12 9.85 -5.36 -6.38
C LEU A 12 11.37 -5.57 -6.24
N SER A 13 12.13 -4.48 -6.31
CA SER A 13 13.56 -4.50 -5.97
C SER A 13 13.74 -4.84 -4.47
N PRO A 14 14.93 -5.29 -4.04
CA PRO A 14 15.20 -5.53 -2.62
C PRO A 14 14.90 -4.32 -1.73
N LYS A 15 15.20 -3.12 -2.22
CA LYS A 15 14.93 -1.84 -1.53
C LYS A 15 13.43 -1.60 -1.34
N GLU A 16 12.63 -1.81 -2.39
CA GLU A 16 11.18 -1.66 -2.31
C GLU A 16 10.53 -2.75 -1.46
N LYS A 17 11.01 -4.00 -1.53
CA LYS A 17 10.57 -5.08 -0.64
C LYS A 17 10.77 -4.70 0.83
N LYS A 18 11.94 -4.13 1.16
CA LYS A 18 12.23 -3.62 2.52
C LYS A 18 11.25 -2.51 2.94
N TRP A 19 10.98 -1.55 2.05
CA TRP A 19 10.00 -0.50 2.31
C TRP A 19 8.60 -1.05 2.55
N VAL A 20 8.12 -1.93 1.67
CA VAL A 20 6.80 -2.55 1.80
C VAL A 20 6.70 -3.32 3.10
N LYS A 21 7.69 -4.16 3.45
CA LYS A 21 7.72 -4.90 4.71
C LYS A 21 7.63 -3.99 5.93
N ASN A 22 8.39 -2.89 5.94
CA ASN A 22 8.36 -1.92 7.03
C ASN A 22 6.99 -1.22 7.15
N ILE A 23 6.36 -0.90 6.02
CA ILE A 23 5.03 -0.28 6.01
C ILE A 23 3.98 -1.27 6.52
N LEU A 24 3.98 -2.51 6.03
CA LEU A 24 3.04 -3.55 6.48
C LEU A 24 3.19 -3.85 7.98
N THR A 25 4.43 -3.82 8.49
CA THR A 25 4.69 -4.00 9.93
C THR A 25 4.13 -2.83 10.75
N GLN A 26 4.26 -1.60 10.27
CA GLN A 26 3.68 -0.43 10.91
C GLN A 26 2.15 -0.44 10.88
N LEU A 27 1.55 -0.83 9.75
CA LEU A 27 0.10 -1.05 9.63
C LEU A 27 -0.39 -2.10 10.63
N LYS A 28 0.30 -3.25 10.74
CA LYS A 28 -0.04 -4.30 11.72
C LYS A 28 0.01 -3.79 13.16
N LYS A 29 0.96 -2.91 13.47
CA LYS A 29 1.09 -2.25 14.79
C LYS A 29 0.15 -1.06 14.98
N LYS A 30 -0.70 -0.74 13.99
CA LYS A 30 -1.52 0.48 13.94
C LYS A 30 -0.71 1.79 14.15
N ASN A 31 0.61 1.76 13.89
CA ASN A 31 1.47 2.92 14.02
C ASN A 31 1.51 3.70 12.70
N LEU A 32 0.59 4.66 12.56
CA LEU A 32 0.37 5.40 11.32
C LEU A 32 1.13 6.73 11.25
N LYS A 33 1.77 7.18 12.34
CA LYS A 33 2.32 8.54 12.49
C LYS A 33 3.37 8.94 11.45
N HIS A 34 4.13 7.97 10.91
CA HIS A 34 5.25 8.22 10.00
C HIS A 34 4.99 7.78 8.55
N LEU A 35 3.73 7.46 8.23
CA LEU A 35 3.33 7.01 6.89
C LEU A 35 2.65 8.16 6.14
N ASP A 36 3.03 8.38 4.88
CA ASP A 36 2.32 9.32 3.99
C ASP A 36 0.99 8.71 3.55
N ILE A 37 0.01 8.77 4.45
CA ILE A 37 -1.35 8.26 4.27
C ILE A 37 -2.22 9.36 3.69
N LYS A 38 -2.91 9.03 2.59
CA LYS A 38 -3.94 9.87 1.98
C LYS A 38 -5.22 9.07 1.81
N LYS A 39 -6.34 9.64 2.24
CA LYS A 39 -7.67 9.10 1.95
C LYS A 39 -7.95 9.18 0.45
N LEU A 40 -8.57 8.15 -0.14
CA LEU A 40 -9.01 8.20 -1.53
C LEU A 40 -10.29 9.05 -1.64
N LYS A 41 -10.37 9.89 -2.68
CA LYS A 41 -11.58 10.68 -2.97
C LYS A 41 -12.75 9.73 -3.26
N GLY A 42 -13.95 10.09 -2.79
CA GLY A 42 -15.16 9.30 -2.99
C GLY A 42 -15.27 8.02 -2.15
N ARG A 43 -14.32 7.76 -1.24
CA ARG A 43 -14.38 6.62 -0.30
C ARG A 43 -14.19 7.10 1.13
N THR A 44 -14.98 6.57 2.07
CA THR A 44 -14.96 7.00 3.48
C THR A 44 -13.92 6.24 4.31
N ASP A 45 -13.53 5.05 3.86
CA ASP A 45 -12.78 4.06 4.62
C ASP A 45 -11.55 3.52 3.86
N VAL A 46 -11.27 4.02 2.66
CA VAL A 46 -10.12 3.60 1.85
C VAL A 46 -9.03 4.65 1.85
N TYR A 47 -7.82 4.18 2.11
CA TYR A 47 -6.62 4.98 2.25
C TYR A 47 -5.49 4.43 1.39
N ARG A 48 -4.50 5.27 1.11
CA ARG A 48 -3.31 4.91 0.36
C ARG A 48 -2.07 5.46 1.02
N ILE A 49 -1.05 4.62 1.19
CA ILE A 49 0.31 5.02 1.56
C ILE A 49 1.16 5.20 0.31
N ARG A 50 1.97 6.26 0.26
CA ARG A 50 2.94 6.50 -0.81
C ARG A 50 4.37 6.38 -0.28
N LYS A 51 5.22 5.63 -1.00
CA LYS A 51 6.66 5.59 -0.74
C LYS A 51 7.42 5.43 -2.06
N GLY A 52 8.02 6.53 -2.55
CA GLY A 52 8.66 6.55 -3.86
C GLY A 52 7.66 6.21 -4.97
N LYS A 53 7.95 5.18 -5.77
CA LYS A 53 7.05 4.66 -6.80
C LYS A 53 5.99 3.68 -6.26
N ILE A 54 6.00 3.32 -4.98
CA ILE A 54 5.07 2.35 -4.40
C ILE A 54 3.81 3.02 -3.84
N ARG A 55 2.67 2.40 -4.09
CA ARG A 55 1.36 2.70 -3.51
C ARG A 55 0.84 1.45 -2.80
N ILE A 56 0.41 1.61 -1.55
CA ILE A 56 -0.26 0.55 -0.78
C ILE A 56 -1.67 1.05 -0.47
N MET A 57 -2.69 0.40 -1.00
CA MET A 57 -4.09 0.71 -0.70
C MET A 57 -4.61 -0.22 0.37
N PHE A 58 -5.28 0.33 1.36
CA PHE A 58 -5.87 -0.41 2.45
C PHE A 58 -7.20 0.22 2.87
N ARG A 59 -8.08 -0.63 3.40
CA ARG A 59 -9.34 -0.22 4.00
C ARG A 59 -9.16 -0.25 5.52
N MET A 60 -9.63 0.79 6.20
CA MET A 60 -9.81 0.77 7.65
C MET A 60 -11.29 0.60 7.95
N HIS A 61 -11.67 -0.48 8.61
CA HIS A 61 -13.04 -0.71 9.02
C HIS A 61 -13.06 -1.09 10.50
N LYS A 62 -13.70 -0.25 11.32
CA LYS A 62 -13.60 -0.31 12.79
C LYS A 62 -12.13 -0.30 13.22
N GLU A 63 -11.66 -1.43 13.75
CA GLU A 63 -10.31 -1.63 14.23
C GLU A 63 -9.43 -2.45 13.27
N ASP A 64 -10.02 -2.92 12.18
CA ASP A 64 -9.37 -3.82 11.23
C ASP A 64 -8.80 -3.06 10.04
N ILE A 65 -7.62 -3.51 9.60
CA ILE A 65 -6.95 -3.02 8.42
C ILE A 65 -6.95 -4.13 7.38
N TYR A 66 -7.61 -3.89 6.25
CA TYR A 66 -7.63 -4.81 5.12
C TYR A 66 -6.73 -4.28 4.01
N LEU A 67 -5.69 -5.04 3.67
CA LEU A 67 -4.85 -4.72 2.52
C LEU A 67 -5.65 -4.97 1.23
N LEU A 68 -5.81 -3.95 0.40
CA LEU A 68 -6.54 -4.06 -0.86
C LEU A 68 -5.59 -4.31 -2.03
N ALA A 69 -4.47 -3.57 -2.08
CA ALA A 69 -3.51 -3.67 -3.17
C ALA A 69 -2.13 -3.12 -2.80
N ILE A 70 -1.11 -3.67 -3.46
CA ILE A 70 0.23 -3.09 -3.55
C ILE A 70 0.51 -2.88 -5.03
N GLU A 71 0.87 -1.65 -5.40
CA GLU A 71 1.06 -1.24 -6.79
C GLU A 71 2.34 -0.40 -6.91
N ARG A 72 3.03 -0.55 -8.04
CA ARG A 72 3.98 0.48 -8.50
C ARG A 72 3.21 1.51 -9.31
N ARG A 73 3.60 2.77 -9.21
CA ARG A 73 3.21 3.80 -10.17
C ARG A 73 3.70 3.34 -11.54
N ALA A 74 2.77 2.93 -12.39
CA ALA A 74 3.01 2.91 -13.82
C ALA A 74 3.26 4.36 -14.25
N ASP A 75 4.27 4.58 -15.08
CA ASP A 75 4.59 5.92 -15.59
C ASP A 75 3.51 6.42 -16.60
N THR A 76 2.47 5.62 -16.88
CA THR A 76 1.47 5.88 -17.94
C THR A 76 0.09 6.38 -17.47
N THR A 77 -0.14 6.68 -16.19
CA THR A 77 -1.47 7.17 -15.78
C THR A 77 -1.54 8.70 -15.81
N TYR A 78 -1.63 9.22 -17.05
CA TYR A 78 -2.36 10.39 -17.57
C TYR A 78 -1.75 10.70 -18.96
N ASN A 79 -2.33 10.11 -20.01
CA ASN A 79 -2.45 10.69 -21.36
C ASN A 79 -3.92 10.54 -21.74
#